data_AF-A0A2H0KAR6-F1
#
_entry.id   AF-A0A2H0KAR6-F1
#
_cell.length_a   1.000
_cell.length_b   1.000
_cell.length_c   1.000
_cell.angle_alpha   90.00
_cell.angle_beta   90.00
_cell.angle_gamma   90.00
#
_symmetry.space_group_name_H-M   'P 1'
#
loop_
_entity.id
_entity.type
_entity.pdbx_description
1 polymer ?
#
loop_
_entity_poly.entity_id
_entity_poly.type
_entity_poly.pdbx_seq_one_letter_code
_entity_poly.pdbx_strand_id
1 'polypeptide(L)'
;MKQHTSTPEGLKRVATNVRTMMGLRQIYQIAKLAERASMDRAQLSKFFDGRARLSVRTFLNIAQVLEVHPDLLLEKDILKEIEDKVLNPAFEG
;
A
#
# COMPACT_ATOMS: atom_id res chain seq x y z
N MET A 1 21.67 8.00 -12.06
CA MET A 1 20.47 7.22 -11.65
C MET A 1 20.49 7.10 -10.13
N LYS A 2 19.62 7.81 -9.41
CA LYS A 2 19.62 7.76 -7.94
C LYS A 2 18.90 6.47 -7.52
N GLN A 3 19.65 5.55 -6.91
CA GLN A 3 19.09 4.35 -6.32
C GLN A 3 18.12 4.77 -5.23
N HIS A 4 16.82 4.45 -5.39
CA HIS A 4 15.83 4.60 -4.32
C HIS A 4 16.12 3.56 -3.24
N THR A 5 17.08 3.87 -2.35
CA THR A 5 17.21 3.13 -1.10
C THR A 5 15.97 3.41 -0.27
N SER A 6 15.07 2.42 -0.15
CA SER A 6 13.91 2.52 0.74
C SER A 6 14.42 2.62 2.16
N THR A 7 14.51 3.83 2.70
CA THR A 7 14.81 4.09 4.10
C THR A 7 13.72 3.44 4.97
N PRO A 8 14.00 3.13 6.25
CA PRO A 8 12.96 2.65 7.19
C PRO A 8 11.72 3.55 7.21
N GLU A 9 11.92 4.84 6.97
CA GLU A 9 10.87 5.85 6.84
C GLU A 9 10.02 5.67 5.58
N GLY A 10 10.65 5.36 4.43
CA GLY A 10 9.94 5.01 3.20
C GLY A 10 9.09 3.75 3.34
N LEU A 11 9.57 2.73 4.06
CA LEU A 11 8.80 1.51 4.33
C LEU A 11 7.60 1.77 5.23
N LYS A 12 7.79 2.56 6.30
CA LYS A 12 6.68 2.97 7.17
C LYS A 12 5.63 3.76 6.40
N ARG A 13 6.04 4.65 5.48
CA ARG A 13 5.11 5.41 4.65
C ARG A 13 4.23 4.49 3.79
N VAL A 14 4.85 3.57 3.04
CA VAL A 14 4.09 2.64 2.19
C VAL A 14 3.17 1.76 3.04
N ALA A 15 3.62 1.31 4.22
CA ALA A 15 2.77 0.58 5.16
C ALA A 15 1.57 1.39 5.67
N THR A 16 1.77 2.68 5.98
CA THR A 16 0.66 3.59 6.33
C THR A 16 -0.31 3.76 5.18
N ASN A 17 0.19 3.98 3.97
CA ASN A 17 -0.63 4.11 2.75
C ASN A 17 -1.50 2.86 2.52
N VAL A 18 -0.91 1.67 2.64
CA VAL A 18 -1.65 0.40 2.57
C VAL A 18 -2.73 0.33 3.65
N ARG A 19 -2.43 0.75 4.88
CA ARG A 19 -3.40 0.74 5.99
C ARG A 19 -4.55 1.74 5.77
N THR A 20 -4.28 2.91 5.20
CA THR A 20 -5.32 3.87 4.80
C THR A 20 -6.25 3.26 3.75
N MET A 21 -5.69 2.66 2.70
CA MET A 21 -6.49 2.01 1.65
C MET A 21 -7.27 0.80 2.17
N MET A 22 -6.70 0.04 3.12
CA MET A 22 -7.43 -1.02 3.81
C MET A 22 -8.70 -0.49 4.49
N GLY A 23 -8.63 0.69 5.13
CA GLY A 23 -9.79 1.35 5.73
C GLY A 23 -10.85 1.69 4.70
N LEU A 24 -10.45 2.31 3.58
CA LEU A 24 -11.35 2.69 2.48
C LEU A 24 -12.00 1.48 1.79
N ARG A 25 -11.29 0.35 1.70
CA ARG A 25 -11.79 -0.91 1.14
C ARG A 25 -12.45 -1.82 2.18
N GLN A 26 -12.66 -1.34 3.41
CA GLN A 26 -13.30 -2.07 4.51
C GLN A 26 -12.59 -3.39 4.89
N ILE A 27 -11.27 -3.46 4.69
CA ILE A 27 -10.41 -4.60 5.05
C ILE A 27 -9.72 -4.30 6.39
N TYR A 28 -10.45 -4.45 7.50
CA TYR A 28 -9.93 -4.02 8.82
C TYR A 28 -8.93 -4.98 9.48
N GLN A 29 -8.73 -6.18 8.93
CA GLN A 29 -7.87 -7.20 9.53
C GLN A 29 -6.68 -7.51 8.61
N ILE A 30 -5.46 -7.44 9.18
CA ILE A 30 -4.22 -7.82 8.47
C ILE A 30 -4.28 -9.26 7.96
N ALA A 31 -4.90 -10.16 8.73
CA ALA A 31 -5.07 -11.56 8.34
C ALA A 31 -5.89 -11.70 7.04
N LYS A 32 -6.98 -10.92 6.90
CA LYS A 32 -7.80 -10.92 5.68
C LYS A 32 -7.04 -10.37 4.48
N LEU A 33 -6.23 -9.33 4.67
CA LEU A 33 -5.38 -8.82 3.59
C LEU A 33 -4.33 -9.86 3.19
N ALA A 34 -3.67 -10.50 4.16
CA ALA A 34 -2.66 -11.53 3.92
C ALA A 34 -3.24 -12.72 3.14
N GLU A 35 -4.42 -13.20 3.55
CA GLU A 35 -5.15 -14.27 2.87
C GLU A 35 -5.46 -13.89 1.42
N ARG A 36 -6.09 -12.73 1.19
CA ARG A 36 -6.45 -12.26 -0.17
C ARG A 36 -5.23 -12.02 -1.05
N ALA A 37 -4.14 -11.51 -0.48
CA ALA A 37 -2.89 -11.26 -1.21
C ALA A 37 -2.03 -12.53 -1.38
N SER A 38 -2.49 -13.69 -0.89
CA SER A 38 -1.74 -14.95 -0.86
C SER A 38 -0.35 -14.80 -0.23
N MET A 39 -0.31 -14.19 0.95
CA MET A 39 0.92 -13.83 1.65
C MET A 39 0.94 -14.38 3.07
N ASP A 40 2.12 -14.73 3.56
CA ASP A 40 2.30 -15.06 4.97
C ASP A 40 1.97 -13.87 5.89
N ARG A 41 1.10 -14.12 6.89
CA ARG A 41 0.64 -13.11 7.84
C ARG A 41 1.78 -12.51 8.66
N ALA A 42 2.77 -13.31 9.06
CA ALA A 42 3.88 -12.83 9.88
C ALA A 42 4.78 -11.88 9.07
N GLN A 43 5.02 -12.18 7.79
CA GLN A 43 5.72 -11.28 6.89
C GLN A 43 4.94 -9.98 6.68
N LEU A 44 3.62 -10.02 6.53
CA LEU A 44 2.81 -8.81 6.37
C LEU A 44 2.80 -7.96 7.66
N SER A 45 2.76 -8.59 8.83
CA SER A 45 2.89 -7.89 10.11
C SER A 45 4.24 -7.18 10.24
N LYS A 46 5.35 -7.84 9.88
CA LYS A 46 6.68 -7.22 9.88
C LYS A 46 6.78 -6.06 8.90
N PHE A 47 6.09 -6.13 7.77
CA PHE A 47 6.00 -5.02 6.82
C PHE A 47 5.29 -3.81 7.45
N PHE A 48 4.14 -4.02 8.10
CA PHE A 48 3.43 -2.94 8.79
C PHE A 48 4.23 -2.31 9.94
N ASP A 49 5.10 -3.08 10.59
CA ASP A 49 6.02 -2.56 11.61
C ASP A 49 7.25 -1.85 11.03
N GLY A 50 7.40 -1.80 9.70
CA GLY A 50 8.57 -1.25 9.01
C GLY A 50 9.83 -2.10 9.14
N ARG A 51 9.69 -3.36 9.55
CA ARG A 51 10.78 -4.32 9.82
C ARG A 51 11.07 -5.28 8.66
N ALA A 52 10.20 -5.32 7.66
CA ALA A 52 10.38 -6.14 6.47
C ALA A 52 10.01 -5.39 5.19
N ARG A 53 10.70 -5.72 4.10
CA ARG A 53 10.33 -5.31 2.76
C ARG A 53 9.43 -6.36 2.13
N LEU A 54 8.56 -5.91 1.25
CA LEU A 54 7.78 -6.80 0.38
C LEU A 54 8.55 -7.05 -0.91
N SER A 55 8.36 -8.22 -1.49
CA SER A 55 8.73 -8.43 -2.89
C SER A 55 7.85 -7.54 -3.78
N VAL A 56 8.34 -7.16 -4.97
CA VAL A 56 7.54 -6.39 -5.94
C VAL A 56 6.24 -7.13 -6.25
N ARG A 57 6.30 -8.45 -6.48
CA ARG A 57 5.10 -9.27 -6.72
C ARG A 57 4.08 -9.18 -5.59
N THR A 58 4.53 -9.31 -4.34
CA THR A 58 3.66 -9.21 -3.17
C THR A 58 3.04 -7.83 -3.04
N PHE A 59 3.81 -6.77 -3.31
CA PHE A 59 3.32 -5.40 -3.32
C PHE A 59 2.23 -5.19 -4.38
N LEU A 60 2.44 -5.69 -5.60
CA LEU A 60 1.44 -5.64 -6.67
C LEU A 60 0.17 -6.42 -6.32
N ASN A 61 0.29 -7.60 -5.70
CA ASN A 61 -0.87 -8.35 -5.23
C ASN A 61 -1.68 -7.56 -4.18
N ILE A 62 -1.01 -6.86 -3.25
CA ILE A 62 -1.69 -6.01 -2.27
C ILE A 62 -2.42 -4.87 -2.96
N ALA A 63 -1.78 -4.19 -3.93
CA ALA A 63 -2.42 -3.14 -4.71
C ALA A 63 -3.66 -3.65 -5.46
N GLN A 64 -3.57 -4.85 -6.05
CA GLN A 64 -4.69 -5.50 -6.73
C GLN A 64 -5.85 -5.83 -5.77
N VAL A 65 -5.56 -6.42 -4.60
CA VAL A 65 -6.58 -6.73 -3.57
C VAL A 65 -7.25 -5.47 -3.04
N LEU A 66 -6.51 -4.37 -2.99
CA LEU A 66 -7.01 -3.06 -2.60
C LEU A 66 -7.65 -2.29 -3.76
N GLU A 67 -7.67 -2.86 -4.97
CA GLU A 67 -8.22 -2.25 -6.18
C GLU A 67 -7.68 -0.82 -6.39
N VAL A 68 -6.35 -0.68 -6.35
CA VAL A 68 -5.63 0.59 -6.55
C VAL A 68 -4.44 0.42 -7.48
N HIS A 69 -4.08 1.50 -8.16
CA HIS A 69 -2.81 1.54 -8.88
C HIS A 69 -1.63 1.51 -7.88
N PRO A 70 -0.58 0.70 -8.10
CA PRO A 70 0.53 0.57 -7.16
C PRO A 70 1.23 1.91 -6.82
N ASP A 71 1.29 2.84 -7.78
CA ASP A 71 1.93 4.14 -7.58
C ASP A 71 1.26 4.95 -6.47
N LEU A 72 -0.06 4.84 -6.31
CA LEU A 72 -0.80 5.50 -5.24
C LEU A 72 -0.30 5.08 -3.85
N LEU A 73 0.14 3.83 -3.70
CA LEU A 73 0.68 3.33 -2.43
C LEU A 73 2.10 3.83 -2.15
N LEU A 74 2.82 4.31 -3.16
CA LEU A 74 4.16 4.87 -3.05
C LEU A 74 4.16 6.37 -2.75
N GLU A 75 3.01 7.02 -2.91
CA GLU A 75 2.86 8.46 -2.77
C GLU A 75 3.28 8.99 -1.40
N LYS A 76 3.70 10.25 -1.39
CA LYS A 76 4.11 10.92 -0.15
C LYS A 76 2.92 11.31 0.71
N ASP A 77 1.85 11.75 0.07
CA ASP A 77 0.62 12.20 0.70
C ASP A 77 -0.58 11.55 0.00
N ILE A 78 -0.90 10.32 0.44
CA ILE A 78 -1.97 9.53 -0.18
C ILE A 78 -3.34 10.17 0.00
N LEU A 79 -3.57 10.91 1.09
CA LEU A 79 -4.88 11.52 1.35
C LEU A 79 -5.15 12.64 0.37
N LYS A 80 -4.15 13.50 0.14
CA LYS A 80 -4.24 14.54 -0.89
C LYS A 80 -4.50 13.94 -2.28
N GLU A 81 -3.78 12.88 -2.64
CA GLU A 81 -3.97 12.20 -3.94
C GLU A 81 -5.35 11.53 -4.08
N ILE A 82 -5.91 10.99 -2.99
CA ILE A 82 -7.27 10.46 -2.98
C ILE A 82 -8.27 11.62 -3.11
N GLU A 83 -8.10 12.72 -2.38
CA GLU A 83 -8.94 13.90 -2.48
C GLU A 83 -8.92 14.46 -3.90
N ASP A 84 -7.74 14.66 -4.49
CA ASP A 84 -7.58 15.15 -5.86
C ASP A 84 -8.26 14.22 -6.88
N LYS A 85 -8.21 12.90 -6.69
CA LYS A 85 -8.87 11.93 -7.59
C LYS A 85 -10.37 11.78 -7.36
N VAL A 86 -10.85 11.92 -6.13
CA VAL A 86 -12.28 11.84 -5.79
C VAL A 86 -12.99 13.14 -6.18
N LEU A 87 -12.33 14.29 -6.03
CA LEU A 87 -12.87 15.61 -6.36
C LEU A 87 -12.70 15.97 -7.84
N ASN A 88 -11.84 15.25 -8.59
CA ASN A 88 -11.61 15.52 -10.01
C ASN A 88 -11.93 14.29 -10.88
N PRO A 89 -13.18 14.15 -11.38
CA PRO A 89 -13.62 13.01 -12.19
C PRO A 89 -12.97 12.93 -13.59
N ALA A 90 -12.03 13.83 -13.92
CA ALA A 90 -11.28 13.81 -15.18
C ALA A 90 -10.07 12.84 -15.16
N PHE A 91 -9.78 12.18 -14.04
CA PHE A 91 -8.74 11.14 -13.91
C PHE A 91 -9.30 9.74 -14.20
N GLU A 92 -9.96 9.57 -15.35
CA GLU A 92 -10.08 8.26 -16.00
C GLU A 92 -9.15 8.28 -17.22
N GLY A 93 -8.06 7.51 -17.14
CA GLY A 93 -7.07 7.34 -18.20
C GLY A 93 -6.70 5.89 -18.35
#